data_AF-T0QR02-F1
#
_entry.id   AF-T0QR02-F1
#
_cell.length_a   1.000
_cell.length_b   1.000
_cell.length_c   1.000
_cell.angle_alpha   90.00
_cell.angle_beta   90.00
_cell.angle_gamma   90.00
#
_symmetry.space_group_name_H-M   'P 1'
#
loop_
_entity.id
_entity.type
_entity.pdbx_description
1 polymer ?
#
loop_
_entity_poly.entity_id
_entity_poly.type
_entity_poly.pdbx_seq_one_letter_code
_entity_poly.pdbx_strand_id
1 'polypeptide(L)'
;MDLSVWFAFWALCLASYGLKRWHKEHLFATIDPTMLSITVMVYGPLLTWTSAHLPPFTRFYQWTLTFGIPRDAIDEAIEATLACIVYVGTIASLPLLYGFASPVLHRAAPLRFGAVHAPRDYASFRYNHVKNRILLSFLQRRQPQDKAIGGTVHAVMDKHPRLRRSPNISSRATDCFVTCYCDGQPQEQLRVSLLCDLDLRDNDVDAVIVHGAVLSEFVINVLREAPLSVQPVIGPGPAVPTSNPYVLHRARTPSSWCL
;
A
#
# COMPACT_ATOMS: atom_id res chain seq x y z
N MET A 1 13.10 -13.53 12.95
CA MET A 1 12.58 -12.23 12.51
C MET A 1 12.94 -11.22 13.56
N ASP A 2 13.66 -10.17 13.19
CA ASP A 2 14.21 -9.20 14.14
C ASP A 2 13.12 -8.30 14.73
N LEU A 3 13.23 -7.97 16.03
CA LEU A 3 12.28 -7.13 16.76
C LEU A 3 12.11 -5.74 16.12
N SER A 4 13.15 -5.22 15.45
CA SER A 4 13.13 -3.93 14.76
C SER A 4 12.09 -3.86 13.64
N VAL A 5 11.85 -4.98 12.95
CA VAL A 5 10.84 -5.05 11.88
C VAL A 5 9.43 -4.88 12.44
N TRP A 6 9.16 -5.47 13.61
CA TRP A 6 7.86 -5.33 14.29
C TRP A 6 7.59 -3.90 14.72
N PHE A 7 8.59 -3.18 15.23
CA PHE A 7 8.44 -1.77 15.58
C PHE A 7 8.12 -0.90 14.36
N ALA A 8 8.75 -1.16 13.21
CA ALA A 8 8.44 -0.49 11.97
C ALA A 8 6.98 -0.75 11.53
N PHE A 9 6.51 -2.00 11.61
CA PHE A 9 5.11 -2.33 11.31
C PHE A 9 4.13 -1.69 12.29
N TRP A 10 4.46 -1.65 13.58
CA TRP A 10 3.62 -1.01 14.59
C TRP A 10 3.47 0.50 14.33
N ALA A 11 4.58 1.18 14.03
CA ALA A 11 4.56 2.60 13.66
C ALA A 11 3.72 2.85 12.40
N LEU A 12 3.82 1.96 11.41
CA LEU A 12 2.97 1.98 10.23
C LEU A 12 1.50 1.81 10.61
N CYS A 13 1.13 0.83 11.44
CA CYS A 13 -0.25 0.65 11.89
C CYS A 13 -0.83 1.91 12.56
N LEU A 14 -0.05 2.55 13.44
CA LEU A 14 -0.45 3.82 14.07
C LEU A 14 -0.64 4.93 13.04
N ALA A 15 0.28 5.07 12.09
CA ALA A 15 0.17 6.07 11.03
C ALA A 15 -1.06 5.78 10.14
N SER A 16 -1.34 4.53 9.80
CA SER A 16 -2.54 4.13 9.05
C SER A 16 -3.81 4.55 9.76
N TYR A 17 -3.89 4.29 11.07
CA TYR A 17 -5.02 4.69 11.90
C TYR A 17 -5.19 6.23 11.89
N GLY A 18 -4.11 6.98 12.09
CA GLY A 18 -4.14 8.44 12.04
C GLY A 18 -4.54 8.99 10.66
N LEU A 19 -3.97 8.46 9.58
CA LEU A 19 -4.28 8.86 8.21
C LEU A 19 -5.76 8.66 7.88
N LYS A 20 -6.33 7.52 8.28
CA LYS A 20 -7.77 7.24 8.15
C LYS A 20 -8.61 8.17 9.00
N ARG A 21 -8.22 8.40 10.26
CA ARG A 21 -8.96 9.28 11.18
C ARG A 21 -9.06 10.73 10.71
N TRP A 22 -8.07 11.20 9.94
CA TRP A 22 -7.99 12.56 9.40
C TRP A 22 -8.25 12.65 7.89
N HIS A 23 -8.60 11.56 7.20
CA HIS A 23 -8.80 11.50 5.74
C HIS A 23 -7.61 12.06 4.92
N LYS A 24 -6.38 11.77 5.37
CA LYS A 24 -5.12 12.25 4.78
C LYS A 24 -4.33 11.13 4.08
N GLU A 25 -5.00 10.07 3.65
CA GLU A 25 -4.37 8.90 3.02
C GLU A 25 -3.59 9.26 1.75
N HIS A 26 -4.00 10.31 1.04
CA HIS A 26 -3.33 10.82 -0.16
C HIS A 26 -1.95 11.43 0.11
N LEU A 27 -1.61 11.76 1.37
CA LEU A 27 -0.31 12.32 1.74
C LEU A 27 0.77 11.26 1.90
N PHE A 28 0.39 9.98 1.97
CA PHE A 28 1.32 8.89 2.27
C PHE A 28 1.47 7.96 1.07
N ALA A 29 2.71 7.70 0.67
CA ALA A 29 3.03 6.69 -0.33
C ALA A 29 2.98 5.29 0.28
N THR A 30 2.29 4.36 -0.39
CA THR A 30 2.26 2.96 0.03
C THR A 30 3.65 2.34 -0.05
N ILE A 31 4.04 1.65 1.02
CA ILE A 31 5.35 0.99 1.15
C ILE A 31 5.18 -0.50 0.88
N ASP A 32 6.16 -1.10 0.20
CA ASP A 32 6.24 -2.55 0.04
C ASP A 32 6.79 -3.19 1.33
N PRO A 33 6.07 -4.13 1.98
CA PRO A 33 6.55 -4.81 3.17
C PRO A 33 7.92 -5.49 3.00
N THR A 34 8.21 -6.00 1.79
CA THR A 34 9.52 -6.63 1.56
C THR A 34 10.65 -5.63 1.49
N MET A 35 10.45 -4.50 0.80
CA MET A 35 11.44 -3.41 0.83
C MET A 35 11.62 -2.84 2.23
N LEU A 36 10.54 -2.68 3.00
CA LEU A 36 10.61 -2.25 4.39
C LEU A 36 11.51 -3.16 5.22
N SER A 37 11.29 -4.47 5.16
CA SER A 37 12.10 -5.45 5.90
C SER A 37 13.57 -5.40 5.49
N ILE A 38 13.87 -5.28 4.19
CA ILE A 38 15.24 -5.14 3.69
C ILE A 38 15.87 -3.85 4.22
N THR A 39 15.16 -2.72 4.17
CA THR A 39 15.65 -1.44 4.68
C THR A 39 15.95 -1.50 6.16
N VAL A 40 15.07 -2.06 6.99
CA VAL A 40 15.30 -2.19 8.43
C VAL A 40 16.48 -3.11 8.72
N MET A 41 16.62 -4.21 7.97
CA MET A 41 17.73 -5.16 8.10
C MET A 41 19.09 -4.52 7.79
N VAL A 42 19.16 -3.61 6.81
CA VAL A 42 20.40 -2.87 6.49
C VAL A 42 20.62 -1.73 7.48
N TYR A 43 19.55 -1.05 7.88
CA TYR A 43 19.65 0.13 8.73
C TYR A 43 20.07 -0.20 10.16
N GLY A 44 19.61 -1.33 10.73
CA GLY A 44 19.98 -1.73 12.09
C GLY A 44 21.50 -1.81 12.30
N PRO A 45 22.23 -2.62 11.53
CA PRO A 45 23.69 -2.70 11.59
C PRO A 45 24.38 -1.37 11.28
N LEU A 46 23.86 -0.60 10.31
CA LEU A 46 24.42 0.71 9.96
C LEU A 46 24.30 1.70 11.13
N LEU A 47 23.15 1.74 11.80
CA LEU A 47 22.91 2.59 12.96
C LEU A 47 23.83 2.21 14.11
N THR A 48 24.00 0.91 14.38
CA THR A 48 24.94 0.44 15.41
C THR A 48 26.37 0.84 15.07
N TRP A 49 26.78 0.65 13.81
CA TRP A 49 28.12 1.00 13.35
C TRP A 49 28.39 2.50 13.45
N THR A 50 27.47 3.36 12.99
CA THR A 50 27.61 4.82 13.09
C THR A 50 27.61 5.28 14.53
N SER A 51 26.78 4.67 15.39
CA SER A 51 26.73 5.01 16.82
C SER A 51 28.01 4.65 17.58
N ALA A 52 28.74 3.63 17.11
CA ALA A 52 30.02 3.23 17.68
C ALA A 52 31.20 4.08 17.17
N HIS A 53 31.16 4.56 15.93
CA HIS A 53 32.29 5.26 15.30
C HIS A 53 32.21 6.78 15.39
N LEU A 54 31.02 7.35 15.62
CA LEU A 54 30.83 8.80 15.70
C LEU A 54 30.72 9.26 17.16
N PRO A 55 31.72 10.00 17.69
CA PRO A 55 31.72 10.49 19.07
C PRO A 55 30.45 11.22 19.53
N PRO A 56 29.79 12.09 18.72
CA PRO A 56 28.55 12.73 19.16
C PRO A 56 27.40 11.74 19.35
N PHE A 57 27.30 10.70 18.51
CA PHE A 57 26.28 9.67 18.66
C PHE A 57 26.53 8.81 19.89
N THR A 58 27.78 8.41 20.13
CA THR A 58 28.14 7.63 21.32
C THR A 58 27.81 8.41 22.60
N ARG A 59 28.14 9.71 22.65
CA ARG A 59 27.80 10.57 23.80
C ARG A 59 26.29 10.72 24.00
N PHE A 60 25.54 10.86 22.92
CA PHE A 60 24.09 10.92 22.99
C PHE A 60 23.48 9.62 23.53
N TYR A 61 23.92 8.45 23.04
CA TYR A 61 23.46 7.16 23.56
C TYR A 61 23.84 6.95 25.03
N GLN A 62 25.07 7.30 25.43
CA GLN A 62 25.50 7.26 26.83
C GLN A 62 24.66 8.19 27.72
N TRP A 63 24.34 9.39 27.21
CA TRP A 63 23.42 10.31 27.90
C TRP A 63 22.03 9.69 28.08
N THR A 64 21.48 9.04 27.06
CA THR A 64 20.16 8.39 27.19
C THR A 64 20.17 7.22 28.18
N LEU A 65 21.29 6.52 28.32
CA LEU A 65 21.45 5.39 29.24
C LEU A 65 21.71 5.80 30.68
N THR A 66 22.18 7.02 30.92
CA THR A 66 22.49 7.55 32.25
C THR A 66 21.50 8.62 32.71
N PHE A 67 20.50 8.93 31.87
CA PHE A 67 19.49 9.93 32.17
C PHE A 67 18.67 9.53 33.40
N GLY A 68 18.61 10.41 34.39
CA GLY A 68 17.84 10.19 35.62
C GLY A 68 18.57 9.37 36.70
N ILE A 69 19.80 8.90 36.43
CA ILE A 69 20.59 8.16 37.41
C ILE A 69 21.36 9.14 38.32
N PRO A 70 21.30 8.98 39.66
CA PRO A 70 22.11 9.75 40.60
C PRO A 70 23.61 9.52 40.38
N ARG A 71 24.44 10.57 40.56
CA ARG A 71 25.89 10.52 40.30
C ARG A 71 26.64 9.43 41.04
N ASP A 72 26.11 9.04 42.19
CA ASP A 72 26.72 8.07 43.09
C ASP A 72 26.54 6.61 42.62
N ALA A 73 25.65 6.36 41.65
CA ALA A 73 25.34 5.03 41.11
C ALA A 73 25.54 4.92 39.58
N ILE A 74 26.19 5.91 38.95
CA ILE A 74 26.39 5.95 37.49
C ILE A 74 27.18 4.75 36.97
N ASP A 75 28.12 4.23 37.74
CA ASP A 75 28.96 3.09 37.33
C ASP A 75 28.30 1.72 37.58
N GLU A 76 27.19 1.69 38.33
CA GLU A 76 26.51 0.47 38.77
C GLU A 76 25.14 0.24 38.11
N ALA A 77 24.53 1.31 37.56
CA ALA A 77 23.18 1.26 37.01
C ALA A 77 23.10 1.88 35.60
N ILE A 78 22.18 1.34 34.78
CA ILE A 78 21.79 1.90 33.49
C ILE A 78 20.26 2.05 33.42
N GLU A 79 19.81 3.16 32.84
CA GLU A 79 18.41 3.45 32.57
C GLU A 79 18.11 3.08 31.12
N ALA A 80 17.56 1.89 30.91
CA ALA A 80 17.32 1.37 29.57
C ALA A 80 16.06 1.96 28.92
N THR A 81 15.11 2.51 29.70
CA THR A 81 13.79 2.88 29.18
C THR A 81 13.88 3.99 28.13
N LEU A 82 14.61 5.07 28.43
CA LEU A 82 14.77 6.19 27.50
C LEU A 82 15.53 5.77 26.24
N ALA A 83 16.61 5.00 26.41
CA ALA A 83 17.37 4.47 25.29
C ALA A 83 16.51 3.57 24.37
N CYS A 84 15.64 2.73 24.93
CA CYS A 84 14.69 1.92 24.17
C CYS A 84 13.67 2.78 23.41
N ILE A 85 13.10 3.82 24.03
CA ILE A 85 12.16 4.74 23.37
C ILE A 85 12.83 5.42 22.17
N VAL A 86 14.04 5.93 22.36
CA VAL A 86 14.82 6.58 21.29
C VAL A 86 15.15 5.60 20.17
N TYR A 87 15.58 4.38 20.50
CA TYR A 87 15.88 3.34 19.52
C TYR A 87 14.63 2.96 18.69
N VAL A 88 13.51 2.67 19.36
CA VAL A 88 12.23 2.35 18.70
C VAL A 88 11.76 3.53 17.84
N GLY A 89 11.82 4.75 18.36
CA GLY A 89 11.47 5.97 17.63
C GLY A 89 12.32 6.17 16.38
N THR A 90 13.62 5.88 16.46
CA THR A 90 14.55 5.97 15.32
C THR A 90 14.17 4.98 14.23
N ILE A 91 13.94 3.71 14.59
CA ILE A 91 13.49 2.67 13.64
C ILE A 91 12.12 3.00 13.03
N ALA A 92 11.18 3.47 13.87
CA ALA A 92 9.84 3.86 13.46
C ALA A 92 9.82 5.08 12.51
N SER A 93 10.77 6.01 12.67
CA SER A 93 10.82 7.23 11.86
C SER A 93 11.09 6.94 10.38
N LEU A 94 11.82 5.88 10.05
CA LEU A 94 12.21 5.55 8.68
C LEU A 94 11.04 5.30 7.73
N PRO A 95 10.13 4.34 7.99
CA PRO A 95 8.99 4.11 7.11
C PRO A 95 8.11 5.36 7.00
N LEU A 96 7.97 6.13 8.09
CA LEU A 96 7.16 7.34 8.10
C LEU A 96 7.78 8.43 7.23
N LEU A 97 9.07 8.72 7.42
CA LEU A 97 9.81 9.69 6.62
C LEU A 97 9.77 9.31 5.14
N TYR A 98 10.01 8.05 4.80
CA TYR A 98 9.92 7.60 3.41
C TYR A 98 8.51 7.78 2.84
N GLY A 99 7.47 7.33 3.57
CA GLY A 99 6.09 7.40 3.11
C GLY A 99 5.57 8.82 2.92
N PHE A 100 5.98 9.77 3.79
CA PHE A 100 5.61 11.19 3.65
C PHE A 100 6.51 11.96 2.67
N ALA A 101 7.80 11.65 2.60
CA ALA A 101 8.74 12.34 1.72
C ALA A 101 8.60 11.91 0.25
N SER A 102 8.29 10.65 -0.03
CA SER A 102 8.20 10.13 -1.39
C SER A 102 7.23 10.93 -2.28
N PRO A 103 5.97 11.23 -1.86
CA PRO A 103 5.07 12.07 -2.64
C PRO A 103 5.59 13.48 -2.86
N VAL A 104 6.27 14.06 -1.87
CA VAL A 104 6.84 15.42 -1.96
C VAL A 104 8.00 15.44 -2.95
N LEU A 105 8.91 14.47 -2.88
CA LEU A 105 10.03 14.32 -3.80
C LEU A 105 9.56 14.08 -5.24
N HIS A 106 8.51 13.26 -5.43
CA HIS A 106 7.93 13.02 -6.75
C HIS A 106 7.23 14.27 -7.33
N ARG A 107 6.65 15.13 -6.50
CA ARG A 107 6.09 16.43 -6.94
C ARG A 107 7.17 17.47 -7.22
N ALA A 108 8.25 17.44 -6.44
CA ALA A 108 9.35 18.40 -6.54
C ALA A 108 10.37 18.07 -7.65
N ALA A 109 10.30 16.89 -8.27
CA ALA A 109 11.15 16.49 -9.39
C ALA A 109 10.45 16.75 -10.73
N PRO A 110 10.54 17.95 -11.34
CA PRO A 110 9.60 18.35 -12.37
C PRO A 110 10.07 17.97 -13.79
N LEU A 111 11.32 17.52 -14.02
CA LEU A 111 11.91 17.58 -15.38
C LEU A 111 13.03 16.57 -15.71
N ARG A 112 12.82 15.24 -15.65
CA ARG A 112 13.77 14.30 -16.33
C ARG A 112 13.18 13.08 -17.03
N PHE A 113 11.93 12.70 -16.74
CA PHE A 113 11.24 11.69 -17.53
C PHE A 113 9.93 12.30 -17.99
N GLY A 114 9.82 12.55 -19.29
CA GLY A 114 8.60 12.96 -19.97
C GLY A 114 7.53 11.87 -19.88
N ALA A 115 7.07 11.57 -18.67
CA ALA A 115 5.89 10.77 -18.43
C ALA A 115 4.69 11.68 -18.70
N VAL A 116 4.42 11.90 -19.99
CA VAL A 116 3.04 11.99 -20.48
C VAL A 116 2.24 10.95 -19.69
N HIS A 117 1.08 11.33 -19.17
CA HIS A 117 0.18 10.48 -18.38
C HIS A 117 -0.30 9.28 -19.22
N ALA A 118 0.61 8.38 -19.57
CA ALA A 118 0.28 7.12 -20.19
C ALA A 118 -0.61 6.40 -19.17
N PRO A 119 -1.80 5.95 -19.59
CA PRO A 119 -2.70 5.25 -18.70
C PRO A 119 -1.93 4.09 -18.07
N ARG A 120 -1.86 4.09 -16.73
CA ARG A 120 -1.20 3.02 -16.00
C ARG A 120 -1.99 1.75 -16.28
N ASP A 121 -1.33 0.76 -16.87
CA ASP A 121 -1.92 -0.56 -17.03
C ASP A 121 -1.88 -1.30 -15.68
N TYR A 122 -2.96 -1.13 -14.91
CA TYR A 122 -3.14 -1.79 -13.61
C TYR A 122 -3.35 -3.31 -13.73
N ALA A 123 -3.74 -3.81 -14.91
CA ALA A 123 -3.91 -5.24 -15.12
C ALA A 123 -2.56 -5.94 -15.32
N SER A 124 -1.58 -5.24 -15.91
CA SER A 124 -0.24 -5.78 -16.17
C SER A 124 0.49 -6.21 -14.90
N PHE A 125 1.18 -7.36 -14.99
CA PHE A 125 2.14 -7.79 -13.98
C PHE A 125 3.27 -6.76 -13.76
N ARG A 126 3.55 -5.91 -14.76
CA ARG A 126 4.52 -4.81 -14.67
C ARG A 126 4.09 -3.73 -13.68
N TYR A 127 2.82 -3.66 -13.25
CA TYR A 127 2.40 -2.72 -12.21
C TYR A 127 2.77 -3.20 -10.78
N ASN A 128 3.34 -4.39 -10.62
CA ASN A 128 3.79 -4.90 -9.32
C ASN A 128 5.11 -4.30 -8.85
N HIS A 129 5.49 -4.64 -7.61
CA HIS A 129 6.82 -4.35 -7.06
C HIS A 129 7.92 -5.12 -7.78
N VAL A 130 9.15 -4.60 -7.69
CA VAL A 130 10.34 -5.15 -8.37
C VAL A 130 10.50 -6.66 -8.11
N LYS A 131 10.36 -7.11 -6.87
CA LYS A 131 10.45 -8.54 -6.49
C LYS A 131 9.48 -9.41 -7.31
N ASN A 132 8.20 -9.01 -7.33
CA ASN A 132 7.17 -9.75 -8.04
C ASN A 132 7.36 -9.66 -9.57
N ARG A 133 7.83 -8.53 -10.09
CA ARG A 133 8.19 -8.42 -11.52
C ARG A 133 9.29 -9.39 -11.89
N ILE A 134 10.35 -9.49 -11.09
CA ILE A 134 11.45 -10.42 -11.34
C ILE A 134 10.91 -11.85 -11.32
N LEU A 135 10.19 -12.25 -10.28
CA LEU A 135 9.63 -13.60 -10.16
C LEU A 135 8.71 -13.95 -11.33
N LEU A 136 7.76 -13.07 -11.64
CA LEU A 136 6.80 -13.30 -12.73
C LEU A 136 7.49 -13.26 -14.09
N SER A 137 8.57 -12.49 -14.27
CA SER A 137 9.34 -12.49 -15.52
C SER A 137 10.05 -13.84 -15.76
N PHE A 138 10.49 -14.51 -14.70
CA PHE A 138 11.07 -15.85 -14.80
C PHE A 138 10.00 -16.92 -15.08
N LEU A 139 8.84 -16.82 -14.43
CA LEU A 139 7.77 -17.81 -14.55
C LEU A 139 6.94 -17.65 -15.84
N GLN A 140 6.71 -16.43 -16.30
CA GLN A 140 5.85 -16.11 -17.45
C GLN A 140 6.67 -15.99 -18.75
N ARG A 141 7.51 -16.99 -19.03
CA ARG A 141 8.37 -17.04 -20.23
C ARG A 141 7.58 -17.03 -21.55
N ARG A 142 6.28 -17.37 -21.50
CA ARG A 142 5.31 -17.22 -22.59
C ARG A 142 4.23 -16.24 -22.14
N GLN A 143 4.33 -15.00 -22.60
CA GLN A 143 3.33 -13.97 -22.32
C GLN A 143 2.08 -14.20 -23.19
N PRO A 144 0.87 -14.08 -22.63
CA PRO A 144 -0.34 -14.04 -23.44
C PRO A 144 -0.29 -12.83 -24.38
N GLN A 145 -0.70 -13.03 -25.63
CA GLN A 145 -0.58 -12.02 -26.69
C GLN A 145 -1.67 -10.93 -26.62
N ASP A 146 -2.86 -11.25 -26.10
CA ASP A 146 -4.04 -10.45 -26.46
C ASP A 146 -4.71 -9.64 -25.34
N LYS A 147 -4.68 -10.05 -24.06
CA LYS A 147 -5.41 -9.28 -23.03
C LYS A 147 -4.98 -9.53 -21.58
N ALA A 148 -4.60 -8.45 -20.89
CA ALA A 148 -4.55 -8.41 -19.42
C ALA A 148 -5.86 -7.81 -18.90
N ILE A 149 -6.60 -8.57 -18.09
CA ILE A 149 -7.90 -8.20 -17.53
C ILE A 149 -7.76 -8.07 -16.01
N GLY A 150 -8.34 -7.01 -15.44
CA GLY A 150 -8.34 -6.76 -13.99
C GLY A 150 -7.64 -5.47 -13.61
N GLY A 151 -7.21 -5.37 -12.35
CA GLY A 151 -6.53 -4.17 -11.83
C GLY A 151 -7.43 -2.96 -11.56
N THR A 152 -8.75 -3.07 -11.79
CA THR A 152 -9.72 -2.00 -11.51
C THR A 152 -9.73 -1.60 -10.04
N VAL A 153 -9.52 -2.55 -9.13
CA VAL A 153 -9.34 -2.28 -7.69
C VAL A 153 -8.20 -1.29 -7.44
N HIS A 154 -7.03 -1.50 -8.07
CA HIS A 154 -5.88 -0.60 -7.94
C HIS A 154 -6.14 0.76 -8.61
N ALA A 155 -6.84 0.78 -9.75
CA ALA A 155 -7.23 2.01 -10.42
C ALA A 155 -8.15 2.87 -9.53
N VAL A 156 -9.12 2.24 -8.87
CA VAL A 156 -10.05 2.87 -7.93
C VAL A 156 -9.32 3.38 -6.70
N MET A 157 -8.41 2.59 -6.14
CA MET A 157 -7.60 2.98 -4.97
C MET A 157 -6.61 4.12 -5.28
N ASP A 158 -6.09 4.21 -6.51
CA ASP A 158 -5.24 5.32 -6.94
C ASP A 158 -6.07 6.62 -7.09
N LYS A 159 -7.31 6.54 -7.60
CA LYS A 159 -8.22 7.70 -7.69
C LYS A 159 -8.83 8.09 -6.33
N HIS A 160 -9.13 7.12 -5.48
CA HIS A 160 -9.77 7.29 -4.19
C HIS A 160 -8.96 6.57 -3.10
N PRO A 161 -7.87 7.18 -2.58
CA PRO A 161 -7.00 6.58 -1.57
C PRO A 161 -7.73 6.14 -0.29
N ARG A 162 -8.86 6.78 0.03
CA ARG A 162 -9.75 6.41 1.15
C ARG A 162 -10.26 4.97 1.09
N LEU A 163 -10.36 4.38 -0.10
CA LEU A 163 -10.84 3.00 -0.28
C LEU A 163 -9.78 1.95 0.07
N ARG A 164 -8.53 2.35 0.31
CA ARG A 164 -7.49 1.42 0.79
C ARG A 164 -7.73 1.10 2.26
N ARG A 165 -7.80 -0.17 2.63
CA ARG A 165 -7.87 -0.58 4.04
C ARG A 165 -6.62 -0.19 4.82
N SER A 166 -5.45 -0.40 4.21
CA SER A 166 -4.15 0.00 4.75
C SER A 166 -3.47 1.00 3.80
N PRO A 167 -3.64 2.32 3.98
CA PRO A 167 -3.07 3.36 3.10
C PRO A 167 -1.54 3.34 3.02
N ASN A 168 -0.88 2.75 4.02
CA ASN A 168 0.56 2.76 4.20
C ASN A 168 1.28 1.53 3.63
N ILE A 169 0.58 0.42 3.45
CA ILE A 169 1.13 -0.87 3.03
C ILE A 169 0.51 -1.23 1.69
N SER A 170 1.36 -1.52 0.71
CA SER A 170 0.90 -1.99 -0.60
C SER A 170 0.55 -3.46 -0.56
N SER A 171 -0.72 -3.81 -0.79
CA SER A 171 -1.17 -5.20 -0.91
C SER A 171 -0.90 -5.83 -2.28
N ARG A 172 -0.38 -5.10 -3.27
CA ARG A 172 -0.03 -5.63 -4.62
C ARG A 172 0.77 -6.93 -4.62
N ALA A 173 1.50 -7.22 -3.54
CA ALA A 173 2.25 -8.46 -3.42
C ALA A 173 1.38 -9.71 -3.27
N THR A 174 0.14 -9.57 -2.78
CA THR A 174 -0.83 -10.65 -2.55
C THR A 174 -1.71 -10.93 -3.76
N ASP A 175 -1.58 -10.16 -4.83
CA ASP A 175 -2.36 -10.37 -6.05
C ASP A 175 -1.97 -11.67 -6.74
N CYS A 176 -2.99 -12.39 -7.23
CA CYS A 176 -2.83 -13.59 -8.01
C CYS A 176 -2.97 -13.28 -9.51
N PHE A 177 -2.14 -13.93 -10.33
CA PHE A 177 -2.24 -13.87 -11.79
C PHE A 177 -2.68 -15.23 -12.31
N VAL A 178 -3.85 -15.28 -12.91
CA VAL A 178 -4.41 -16.49 -13.52
C VAL A 178 -4.22 -16.38 -15.03
N THR A 179 -3.45 -17.28 -15.61
CA THR A 179 -3.27 -17.36 -17.07
C THR A 179 -4.27 -18.37 -17.62
N CYS A 180 -5.13 -17.93 -18.53
CA CYS A 180 -6.11 -18.76 -19.22
C CYS A 180 -5.48 -19.32 -20.50
N TYR A 181 -5.57 -20.64 -20.65
CA TYR A 181 -5.08 -21.35 -21.83
C TYR A 181 -6.27 -21.85 -22.66
N CYS A 182 -6.22 -21.59 -23.96
CA CYS A 182 -7.11 -22.18 -24.95
C CYS A 182 -6.23 -22.93 -25.97
N ASP A 183 -6.55 -24.19 -26.25
CA ASP A 183 -5.78 -25.05 -27.16
C ASP A 183 -4.26 -25.09 -26.89
N GLY A 184 -3.89 -25.06 -25.60
CA GLY A 184 -2.49 -25.09 -25.16
C GLY A 184 -1.72 -23.78 -25.34
N GLN A 185 -2.38 -22.71 -25.82
CA GLN A 185 -1.79 -21.38 -25.94
C GLN A 185 -2.34 -20.42 -24.87
N PRO A 186 -1.48 -19.60 -24.23
CA PRO A 186 -1.93 -18.61 -23.27
C PRO A 186 -2.64 -17.46 -24.01
N GLN A 187 -3.94 -17.30 -23.78
CA GLN A 187 -4.76 -16.31 -24.47
C GLN A 187 -4.95 -15.05 -23.62
N GLU A 188 -5.29 -15.22 -22.34
CA GLU A 188 -5.63 -14.12 -21.44
C GLU A 188 -4.94 -14.25 -20.08
N GLN A 189 -4.71 -13.12 -19.42
CA GLN A 189 -4.22 -13.05 -18.05
C GLN A 189 -5.19 -12.24 -17.19
N LEU A 190 -5.70 -12.86 -16.13
CA LEU A 190 -6.57 -12.25 -15.13
C LEU A 190 -5.74 -11.88 -13.90
N ARG A 191 -5.77 -10.61 -13.50
CA ARG A 191 -5.25 -10.19 -12.19
C ARG A 191 -6.38 -10.18 -11.17
N VAL A 192 -6.24 -11.00 -10.15
CA VAL A 192 -7.19 -11.13 -9.04
C VAL A 192 -6.57 -10.51 -7.79
N SER A 193 -7.31 -9.58 -7.17
CA SER A 193 -6.93 -8.91 -5.93
C SER A 193 -7.89 -9.28 -4.82
N LEU A 194 -7.41 -9.21 -3.57
CA LEU A 194 -8.23 -9.53 -2.41
C LEU A 194 -9.27 -8.43 -2.17
N LEU A 195 -10.52 -8.84 -1.96
CA LEU A 195 -11.59 -7.89 -1.65
C LEU A 195 -11.34 -7.21 -0.30
N CYS A 196 -10.68 -7.92 0.63
CA CYS A 196 -10.40 -7.41 1.96
C CYS A 196 -9.43 -6.21 2.00
N ASP A 197 -8.77 -5.90 0.88
CA ASP A 197 -7.93 -4.69 0.72
C ASP A 197 -8.78 -3.42 0.51
N LEU A 198 -10.02 -3.58 0.02
CA LEU A 198 -10.99 -2.50 -0.10
C LEU A 198 -11.67 -2.26 1.25
N ASP A 199 -11.61 -1.02 1.72
CA ASP A 199 -12.34 -0.59 2.90
C ASP A 199 -13.78 -0.24 2.51
N LEU A 200 -14.67 -1.23 2.65
CA LEU A 200 -16.11 -1.11 2.33
C LEU A 200 -16.95 -0.77 3.56
N ARG A 201 -16.34 -0.37 4.69
CA ARG A 201 -17.03 -0.18 5.97
C ARG A 201 -17.58 1.22 6.20
N ASP A 202 -17.16 2.18 5.38
CA ASP A 202 -17.50 3.59 5.55
C ASP A 202 -18.75 3.93 4.73
N ASN A 203 -19.70 4.66 5.31
CA ASN A 203 -20.97 5.01 4.65
C ASN A 203 -20.73 5.89 3.40
N ASP A 204 -19.61 6.61 3.36
CA ASP A 204 -19.15 7.37 2.20
C ASP A 204 -18.66 6.49 1.03
N VAL A 205 -18.45 5.19 1.25
CA VAL A 205 -18.06 4.23 0.20
C VAL A 205 -19.24 3.99 -0.74
N ASP A 206 -20.48 4.02 -0.24
CA ASP A 206 -21.68 3.84 -1.07
C ASP A 206 -21.85 4.98 -2.10
N ALA A 207 -21.20 6.13 -1.86
CA ALA A 207 -21.09 7.22 -2.83
C ALA A 207 -20.03 6.99 -3.92
N VAL A 208 -19.17 5.97 -3.79
CA VAL A 208 -18.10 5.66 -4.76
C VAL A 208 -18.33 4.31 -5.43
N ILE A 209 -18.70 3.28 -4.66
CA ILE A 209 -18.91 1.91 -5.11
C ILE A 209 -20.34 1.50 -4.76
N VAL A 210 -21.14 1.16 -5.78
CA VAL A 210 -22.48 0.60 -5.60
C VAL A 210 -22.45 -0.91 -5.76
N HIS A 211 -23.25 -1.61 -4.97
CA HIS A 211 -23.50 -3.03 -5.20
C HIS A 211 -24.42 -3.22 -6.41
N GLY A 212 -23.91 -3.84 -7.46
CA GLY A 212 -24.68 -4.11 -8.67
C GLY A 212 -25.81 -5.10 -8.41
N ALA A 213 -27.01 -4.82 -8.96
CA ALA A 213 -28.12 -5.76 -8.93
C ALA A 213 -27.86 -7.02 -9.77
N VAL A 214 -26.98 -6.90 -10.77
CA VAL A 214 -26.56 -8.00 -11.64
C VAL A 214 -25.34 -8.71 -11.02
N LEU A 215 -25.41 -10.03 -10.95
CA LEU A 215 -24.30 -10.87 -10.49
C LEU A 215 -23.17 -10.88 -11.51
N SER A 216 -21.95 -11.14 -11.04
CA SER A 216 -20.77 -11.29 -11.87
C SER A 216 -20.94 -12.44 -12.86
N GLU A 217 -20.45 -12.23 -14.08
CA GLU A 217 -20.34 -13.25 -15.14
C GLU A 217 -19.35 -14.35 -14.75
N PHE A 218 -18.44 -14.06 -13.82
CA PHE A 218 -17.39 -14.97 -13.35
C PHE A 218 -17.68 -15.49 -11.94
N VAL A 219 -16.98 -16.55 -11.55
CA VAL A 219 -16.95 -17.10 -10.18
C VAL A 219 -16.18 -16.21 -9.18
N ILE A 220 -15.89 -14.96 -9.56
CA ILE A 220 -15.17 -13.95 -8.79
C ILE A 220 -15.95 -12.63 -8.78
N ASN A 221 -15.70 -11.80 -7.77
CA ASN A 221 -16.25 -10.45 -7.72
C ASN A 221 -15.62 -9.57 -8.80
N VAL A 222 -16.41 -8.71 -9.42
CA VAL A 222 -15.97 -7.85 -10.52
C VAL A 222 -16.33 -6.41 -10.21
N LEU A 223 -15.31 -5.56 -10.14
CA LEU A 223 -15.46 -4.11 -10.00
C LEU A 223 -15.31 -3.46 -11.37
N ARG A 224 -16.36 -2.79 -11.86
CA ARG A 224 -16.39 -2.07 -13.15
C ARG A 224 -16.71 -0.60 -12.92
N GLU A 225 -16.27 0.25 -13.85
CA GLU A 225 -16.78 1.62 -13.92
C GLU A 225 -18.26 1.56 -14.26
N ALA A 226 -19.07 2.36 -13.56
CA ALA A 226 -20.48 2.47 -13.85
C ALA A 226 -20.62 2.99 -15.29
N PRO A 227 -21.51 2.42 -16.13
CA PRO A 227 -21.84 3.05 -17.39
C PRO A 227 -22.34 4.46 -17.08
N LEU A 228 -21.84 5.46 -17.82
CA LEU A 228 -22.32 6.84 -17.75
C LEU A 228 -23.83 6.82 -18.02
N SER A 229 -24.63 6.71 -16.97
CA SER A 229 -26.07 6.80 -17.07
C SER A 229 -26.39 8.28 -17.19
N VAL A 230 -26.61 8.73 -18.42
CA VAL A 230 -27.36 9.95 -18.69
C VAL A 230 -28.78 9.67 -18.17
N GLN A 231 -29.07 10.04 -16.92
CA GLN A 231 -30.44 10.03 -16.45
C GLN A 231 -31.24 11.09 -17.24
N PRO A 232 -32.39 10.76 -17.84
CA PRO A 232 -33.31 11.77 -18.33
C PRO A 232 -33.88 12.52 -17.13
N VAL A 233 -33.58 13.81 -17.04
CA VAL A 233 -34.08 14.72 -16.01
C VAL A 233 -35.59 14.86 -16.18
N ILE A 234 -36.38 14.27 -15.28
CA ILE A 234 -37.78 14.65 -15.08
C ILE A 234 -37.81 15.51 -13.81
N GLY A 235 -37.56 16.82 -13.94
CA GLY A 235 -37.72 17.79 -12.86
C GLY A 235 -36.95 19.11 -13.06
N PRO A 236 -37.56 20.28 -12.76
CA PRO A 236 -36.88 21.56 -12.81
C PRO A 236 -36.11 21.80 -11.50
N GLY A 237 -34.89 21.27 -11.43
CA GLY A 237 -33.93 21.55 -10.36
C GLY A 237 -32.50 21.43 -10.89
N PRO A 238 -31.52 22.17 -10.34
CA PRO A 238 -30.13 22.00 -10.75
C PRO A 238 -29.70 20.56 -10.46
N ALA A 239 -29.34 19.83 -11.52
CA ALA A 239 -28.90 18.45 -11.43
C ALA A 239 -27.63 18.38 -10.58
N VAL A 240 -27.72 17.73 -9.41
CA VAL A 240 -26.54 17.31 -8.66
C VAL A 240 -26.12 15.96 -9.24
N PRO A 241 -24.99 15.83 -9.95
CA PRO A 241 -24.54 14.56 -10.48
C PRO A 241 -23.98 13.71 -9.34
N THR A 242 -24.83 13.00 -8.62
CA THR A 242 -24.41 11.86 -7.77
C THR A 242 -24.38 10.61 -8.63
N SER A 243 -23.50 10.58 -9.65
CA SER A 243 -23.23 9.36 -10.40
C SER A 243 -22.12 8.60 -9.69
N ASN A 244 -22.47 7.52 -9.00
CA ASN A 244 -21.46 6.66 -8.38
C ASN A 244 -20.57 6.06 -9.48
N PRO A 245 -19.25 6.27 -9.45
CA PRO A 245 -18.37 5.95 -10.56
C PRO A 245 -18.07 4.45 -10.73
N TYR A 246 -18.35 3.62 -9.73
CA TYR A 246 -18.01 2.19 -9.75
C TYR A 246 -19.16 1.30 -9.28
N VAL A 247 -19.26 0.11 -9.89
CA VAL A 247 -20.23 -0.94 -9.52
C VAL A 247 -19.49 -2.23 -9.21
N LEU A 248 -19.75 -2.79 -8.03
CA LEU A 248 -19.26 -4.08 -7.57
C LEU A 248 -20.30 -5.17 -7.85
N HIS A 249 -19.99 -6.05 -8.80
CA HIS A 249 -20.78 -7.24 -9.10
C HIS A 249 -20.26 -8.42 -8.27
N ARG A 250 -21.13 -8.99 -7.43
CA ARG A 250 -20.78 -10.15 -6.59
C ARG A 250 -20.76 -11.44 -7.40
N ALA A 251 -19.85 -12.35 -7.06
CA ALA A 251 -19.83 -13.68 -7.66
C ALA A 251 -21.18 -14.39 -7.50
N ARG A 252 -21.61 -15.12 -8.54
CA ARG A 252 -22.88 -15.87 -8.52
C ARG A 252 -22.88 -17.02 -7.51
N THR A 253 -21.72 -17.63 -7.31
CA THR A 253 -21.51 -18.74 -6.37
C THR A 253 -20.29 -18.44 -5.50
N PRO A 254 -20.36 -18.66 -4.17
CA PRO A 254 -19.19 -18.51 -3.31
C PRO A 254 -18.13 -19.53 -3.73
N SER A 255 -16.95 -19.03 -4.08
CA SER A 255 -15.78 -19.84 -4.45
C SER A 255 -14.63 -19.54 -3.50
N SER A 256 -13.60 -20.40 -3.49
CA SER A 256 -12.34 -20.12 -2.78
C SER A 256 -11.64 -18.83 -3.26
N TRP A 257 -12.06 -18.29 -4.40
CA TRP A 257 -11.56 -17.05 -4.98
C TRP A 257 -12.35 -15.80 -4.56
N CYS A 258 -13.39 -15.96 -3.72
CA CYS A 258 -14.23 -14.87 -3.20
C CYS A 258 -13.86 -14.43 -1.77
N LEU A 259 -12.68 -14.81 -1.28
CA LEU A 259 -12.16 -14.49 0.05
C LEU A 259 -11.87 -12.99 0.25
#